data_AF-A0A7V1LSA7-F1
#
_entry.id   AF-A0A7V1LSA7-F1
#
_cell.length_a   1.000
_cell.length_b   1.000
_cell.length_c   1.000
_cell.angle_alpha   90.00
_cell.angle_beta   90.00
_cell.angle_gamma   90.00
#
_symmetry.space_group_name_H-M   'P 1'
#
loop_
_entity.id
_entity.type
_entity.pdbx_description
1 polymer ?
#
loop_
_entity_poly.entity_id
_entity_poly.type
_entity_poly.pdbx_seq_one_letter_code
_entity_poly.pdbx_strand_id
1 'polypeptide(L)'
;MKKSDRRYRRFSTAFKKEKVELLDAGKISVKALSKIYEVSETSIYNWKEKYSMYKSSERVVVEKISEEKKNVALLERIAELERIIGKKQLEIDYYKTTLEVISESAGEDLKKK
;
A
#
# COMPACT_ATOMS: atom_id res chain seq x y z
N MET A 1 39.23 -21.12 19.95
CA MET A 1 37.93 -20.96 19.25
C MET A 1 37.56 -22.27 18.57
N LYS A 2 36.50 -22.96 19.03
CA LYS A 2 35.99 -24.17 18.37
C LYS A 2 35.46 -23.77 16.98
N LYS A 3 36.15 -24.18 15.91
CA LYS A 3 35.62 -24.08 14.55
C LYS A 3 34.42 -25.03 14.48
N SER A 4 33.21 -24.46 14.48
CA SER A 4 32.01 -25.24 14.19
C SER A 4 32.16 -25.78 12.77
N ASP A 5 32.11 -27.09 12.65
CA ASP A 5 32.06 -27.80 11.39
C ASP A 5 30.83 -27.30 10.62
N ARG A 6 31.03 -26.32 9.73
CA ARG A 6 30.00 -25.76 8.85
C ARG A 6 29.65 -26.84 7.83
N ARG A 7 28.90 -27.85 8.28
CA ARG A 7 28.22 -28.80 7.41
C ARG A 7 27.46 -27.99 6.37
N TYR A 8 27.83 -28.12 5.11
CA TYR A 8 27.14 -27.48 3.99
C TYR A 8 25.69 -27.97 4.00
N ARG A 9 24.78 -27.15 4.56
CA ARG A 9 23.35 -27.45 4.57
C ARG A 9 22.84 -27.41 3.14
N ARG A 10 22.47 -28.58 2.62
CA ARG A 10 21.79 -28.69 1.33
C ARG A 10 20.29 -28.70 1.56
N PHE A 11 19.63 -27.62 1.18
CA PHE A 11 18.17 -27.56 1.17
C PHE A 11 17.62 -28.25 -0.08
N SER A 12 16.54 -29.02 0.09
CA SER A 12 15.83 -29.65 -1.01
C SER A 12 15.23 -28.61 -1.94
N THR A 13 14.96 -29.00 -3.19
CA THR A 13 14.32 -28.12 -4.18
C THR A 13 12.91 -27.73 -3.74
N ALA A 14 12.15 -28.67 -3.16
CA ALA A 14 10.81 -28.42 -2.63
C ALA A 14 10.82 -27.34 -1.54
N PHE A 15 11.74 -27.46 -0.57
CA PHE A 15 11.89 -26.47 0.50
C PHE A 15 12.19 -25.08 -0.06
N LYS A 16 13.11 -24.98 -1.03
CA LYS A 16 13.48 -23.69 -1.64
C LYS A 16 12.27 -23.04 -2.34
N LYS A 17 11.47 -23.83 -3.07
CA LYS A 17 10.26 -23.34 -3.75
C LYS A 17 9.22 -22.81 -2.76
N GLU A 18 8.90 -23.60 -1.74
CA GLU A 18 7.94 -23.21 -0.68
C GLU A 18 8.34 -21.88 -0.01
N LYS A 19 9.64 -21.71 0.32
CA LYS A 19 10.10 -20.46 0.94
C LYS A 19 10.09 -19.28 -0.02
N VAL A 20 10.34 -19.49 -1.30
CA VAL A 20 10.23 -18.45 -2.32
C VAL A 20 8.78 -18.02 -2.53
N GLU A 21 7.81 -18.94 -2.50
CA GLU A 21 6.38 -18.59 -2.56
C GLU A 21 5.96 -17.69 -1.38
N LEU A 22 6.45 -17.98 -0.17
CA LEU A 22 6.20 -17.13 1.00
C LEU A 22 6.85 -15.74 0.88
N LEU A 23 8.04 -15.65 0.29
CA LEU A 23 8.73 -14.39 0.02
C LEU A 23 7.97 -13.57 -1.05
N ASP A 24 7.48 -14.23 -2.10
CA ASP A 24 6.75 -13.62 -3.19
C ASP A 24 5.37 -13.12 -2.74
N ALA A 25 4.71 -13.85 -1.84
CA ALA A 25 3.47 -13.43 -1.19
C ALA A 25 3.68 -12.34 -0.12
N GLY A 26 4.91 -11.90 0.15
CA GLY A 26 5.24 -10.88 1.15
C GLY A 26 5.01 -11.31 2.61
N LYS A 27 4.77 -12.61 2.87
CA LYS A 27 4.49 -13.14 4.21
C LYS A 27 5.74 -13.19 5.10
N ILE A 28 6.91 -13.24 4.49
CA ILE A 28 8.20 -13.24 5.18
C ILE A 28 9.20 -12.38 4.42
N SER A 29 10.10 -11.70 5.13
CA SER A 29 11.18 -10.93 4.51
C SER A 29 12.44 -11.79 4.33
N VAL A 30 13.28 -11.43 3.36
CA VAL A 30 14.58 -12.10 3.13
C VAL A 30 15.43 -12.11 4.41
N LYS A 31 15.46 -11.00 5.14
CA LYS A 31 16.20 -10.87 6.41
C LYS A 31 15.66 -11.77 7.51
N ALA A 32 14.33 -11.91 7.62
CA ALA A 32 13.72 -12.82 8.58
C ALA A 32 14.02 -14.28 8.22
N LEU A 33 13.89 -14.65 6.94
CA LEU A 33 14.17 -15.99 6.45
C LEU A 33 15.65 -16.38 6.68
N SER A 34 16.57 -15.45 6.42
CA SER A 34 18.01 -15.58 6.67
C SER A 34 18.31 -15.93 8.12
N LYS A 35 17.68 -15.21 9.07
CA LYS A 35 17.84 -15.46 10.51
C LYS A 35 17.25 -16.80 10.96
N ILE A 36 16.05 -17.14 10.48
CA ILE A 36 15.33 -18.34 10.93
C ILE A 36 16.02 -19.63 10.48
N TYR A 37 16.47 -19.67 9.21
CA TYR A 37 17.04 -20.89 8.62
C TYR A 37 18.57 -20.86 8.54
N GLU A 38 19.19 -19.79 9.04
CA GLU A 38 20.64 -19.53 8.99
C GLU A 38 21.20 -19.65 7.57
N VAL A 39 20.48 -19.09 6.61
CA VAL A 39 20.82 -19.09 5.19
C VAL A 39 21.31 -17.70 4.82
N SER A 40 22.40 -17.60 4.08
CA SER A 40 22.86 -16.30 3.56
C SER A 40 21.78 -15.63 2.71
N GLU A 41 21.62 -14.33 2.87
CA GLU A 41 20.68 -13.53 2.07
C GLU A 41 20.95 -13.70 0.57
N THR A 42 22.23 -13.76 0.16
CA THR A 42 22.63 -14.02 -1.23
C THR A 42 22.07 -15.34 -1.76
N SER A 43 22.11 -16.42 -0.97
CA SER A 43 21.54 -17.71 -1.39
C SER A 43 20.01 -17.62 -1.53
N ILE A 44 19.35 -16.85 -0.67
CA ILE A 44 17.91 -16.61 -0.75
C ILE A 44 17.56 -15.82 -2.01
N TYR A 45 18.33 -14.78 -2.35
CA TYR A 45 18.15 -14.05 -3.61
C TYR A 45 18.37 -14.94 -4.84
N ASN A 46 19.36 -15.84 -4.82
CA ASN A 46 19.56 -16.83 -5.89
C ASN A 46 18.38 -17.82 -5.99
N TRP A 47 17.76 -18.20 -4.86
CA TRP A 47 16.54 -19.01 -4.88
C TRP A 47 15.38 -18.25 -5.48
N LYS A 48 15.22 -16.97 -5.13
CA LYS A 48 14.20 -16.09 -5.70
C LYS A 48 14.38 -15.95 -7.20
N GLU A 49 15.58 -15.68 -7.68
CA GLU A 49 15.87 -15.62 -9.12
C GLU A 49 15.51 -16.92 -9.86
N LYS A 50 15.80 -18.08 -9.24
CA LYS A 50 15.61 -19.40 -9.86
C LYS A 50 14.19 -19.96 -9.76
N TYR A 51 13.46 -19.65 -8.70
CA TYR A 51 12.18 -20.28 -8.36
C TYR A 51 11.02 -19.30 -8.22
N SER A 52 11.26 -17.98 -8.23
CA SER A 52 10.16 -17.01 -8.16
C SER A 52 9.29 -17.10 -9.39
N MET A 53 7.97 -17.02 -9.16
CA MET A 53 6.99 -16.89 -10.23
C MET A 53 7.12 -15.54 -10.94
N TYR A 54 7.60 -14.53 -10.21
CA TYR A 54 7.92 -13.20 -10.72
C TYR A 54 9.38 -13.20 -11.17
N LYS A 55 9.65 -13.83 -12.32
CA LYS A 55 10.94 -13.64 -13.00
C LYS A 55 11.19 -12.14 -13.13
N SER A 56 12.43 -11.73 -12.87
CA SER A 56 12.93 -10.37 -13.06
C SER A 56 12.81 -9.94 -14.53
N SER A 57 11.58 -9.69 -14.99
CA SER A 57 11.33 -8.83 -16.12
C SER A 57 11.28 -7.42 -15.57
N GLU A 58 12.29 -6.67 -15.96
CA GLU A 58 12.69 -5.30 -15.60
C GLU A 58 11.56 -4.24 -15.69
N ARG A 59 10.36 -4.61 -16.12
CA ARG A 59 9.15 -3.76 -16.15
C ARG A 59 8.41 -3.65 -14.82
N VAL A 60 8.45 -4.67 -13.96
CA VAL A 60 7.59 -4.69 -12.76
C VAL A 60 7.98 -3.64 -11.73
N VAL A 61 9.26 -3.26 -11.63
CA VAL A 61 9.70 -2.25 -10.65
C VAL A 61 9.35 -0.83 -11.10
N VAL A 62 9.45 -0.53 -12.40
CA VAL A 62 9.09 0.80 -12.94
C VAL A 62 7.57 0.99 -12.95
N GLU A 63 6.81 -0.03 -13.32
CA GLU A 63 5.35 0.00 -13.28
C GLU A 63 4.83 0.20 -11.86
N LYS A 64 5.36 -0.53 -10.86
CA LYS A 64 4.95 -0.35 -9.46
C LYS A 64 5.29 1.02 -8.88
N ILE A 65 6.47 1.57 -9.18
CA ILE A 65 6.83 2.94 -8.74
C ILE A 65 5.96 3.98 -9.44
N SER A 66 5.62 3.77 -10.72
CA SER A 66 4.71 4.62 -11.49
C SER A 66 3.28 4.58 -10.93
N GLU A 67 2.79 3.38 -10.61
CA GLU A 67 1.49 3.18 -9.97
C GLU A 67 1.44 3.78 -8.58
N GLU A 68 2.48 3.62 -7.76
CA GLU A 68 2.56 4.23 -6.44
C GLU A 68 2.53 5.76 -6.52
N LYS A 69 3.29 6.36 -7.46
CA LYS A 69 3.24 7.82 -7.71
C LYS A 69 1.86 8.28 -8.18
N LYS A 70 1.21 7.53 -9.07
CA LYS A 70 -0.16 7.83 -9.53
C LYS A 70 -1.14 7.74 -8.36
N ASN A 71 -1.02 6.74 -7.51
CA ASN A 71 -1.88 6.57 -6.34
C ASN A 71 -1.72 7.72 -5.36
N VAL A 72 -0.48 8.16 -5.08
CA VAL A 72 -0.23 9.33 -4.23
C VAL A 72 -0.86 10.59 -4.82
N ALA A 73 -0.64 10.86 -6.11
CA ALA A 73 -1.23 12.03 -6.78
C ALA A 73 -2.76 11.99 -6.80
N LEU A 74 -3.36 10.81 -6.97
CA LEU A 74 -4.81 10.62 -6.90
C LEU A 74 -5.36 10.87 -5.48
N LEU A 75 -4.66 10.38 -4.44
CA LEU A 75 -5.04 10.63 -3.05
C LEU A 75 -4.95 12.11 -2.69
N GLU A 76 -3.91 12.82 -3.14
CA GLU A 76 -3.79 14.27 -2.99
C GLU A 76 -4.94 15.01 -3.68
N ARG A 77 -5.30 14.58 -4.89
CA ARG A 77 -6.43 15.16 -5.63
C ARG A 77 -7.76 14.92 -4.93
N ILE A 78 -7.98 13.72 -4.38
CA ILE A 78 -9.18 13.40 -3.60
C ILE A 78 -9.27 14.32 -2.37
N ALA A 79 -8.18 14.44 -1.60
CA ALA A 79 -8.15 15.29 -0.41
C ALA A 79 -8.43 16.77 -0.74
N GLU A 80 -7.95 17.27 -1.87
CA GLU A 80 -8.26 18.63 -2.31
C GLU A 80 -9.73 18.80 -2.72
N LEU A 81 -10.28 17.84 -3.47
CA LEU A 81 -11.69 17.86 -3.84
C LEU A 81 -12.61 17.79 -2.62
N GLU A 82 -12.30 16.94 -1.65
CA GLU A 82 -13.04 16.84 -0.38
C GLU A 82 -13.02 18.16 0.39
N ARG A 83 -11.87 18.86 0.44
CA ARG A 83 -11.78 20.19 1.05
C ARG A 83 -12.66 21.23 0.34
N ILE A 84 -12.66 21.23 -0.99
CA ILE A 84 -13.49 22.14 -1.78
C ILE A 84 -14.98 21.87 -1.53
N ILE A 85 -15.38 20.59 -1.51
CA ILE A 85 -16.75 20.18 -1.21
C ILE A 85 -17.15 20.63 0.21
N GLY A 86 -16.29 20.42 1.20
CA GLY A 86 -16.54 20.86 2.58
C GLY A 86 -16.77 22.37 2.69
N LYS A 87 -15.96 23.18 2.00
CA LYS A 87 -16.14 24.64 1.96
C LYS A 87 -17.49 25.04 1.34
N LYS A 88 -17.87 24.41 0.24
CA LYS A 88 -19.17 24.65 -0.42
C LYS A 88 -20.34 24.23 0.47
N GLN A 89 -20.20 23.12 1.19
CA GLN A 89 -21.24 22.64 2.10
C GLN A 89 -21.48 23.64 3.24
N LEU A 90 -20.42 24.18 3.84
CA LEU A 90 -20.53 25.23 4.86
C LEU A 90 -21.24 26.48 4.36
N GLU A 91 -20.95 26.90 3.13
CA GLU A 91 -21.60 28.06 2.52
C GLU A 91 -23.10 27.80 2.29
N ILE A 92 -23.46 26.61 1.81
CA ILE A 92 -24.86 26.18 1.65
C ILE A 92 -25.58 26.16 2.99
N ASP A 93 -24.95 25.62 4.04
CA ASP A 93 -25.54 25.52 5.37
C ASP A 93 -25.73 26.92 5.99
N TYR A 94 -24.78 27.83 5.76
CA TYR A 94 -24.93 29.24 6.13
C TYR A 94 -26.15 29.86 5.44
N TYR A 95 -26.28 29.73 4.11
CA TYR A 95 -27.45 30.27 3.41
C TYR A 95 -28.78 29.67 3.89
N LYS A 96 -28.83 28.35 4.13
CA LYS A 96 -30.03 27.69 4.68
C LYS A 96 -30.41 28.24 6.05
N THR A 97 -29.46 28.33 6.97
CA THR A 97 -29.72 28.87 8.32
C THR A 97 -30.17 30.33 8.28
N THR A 98 -29.56 31.15 7.43
CA THR A 98 -30.01 32.55 7.26
C THR A 98 -31.43 32.64 6.72
N LEU A 99 -31.79 31.80 5.74
CA LEU A 99 -33.16 31.76 5.20
C LEU A 99 -34.18 31.29 6.25
N GLU A 100 -33.81 30.30 7.07
CA GLU A 100 -34.66 29.83 8.17
C GLU A 100 -34.95 30.96 9.17
N VAL A 101 -33.91 31.65 9.64
CA VAL A 101 -34.06 32.81 10.56
C VAL A 101 -34.91 33.91 9.94
N ILE A 102 -34.71 34.23 8.66
CA ILE A 102 -35.51 35.23 7.96
C ILE A 102 -36.97 34.78 7.89
N SER A 103 -37.24 33.53 7.52
CA SER A 103 -38.60 33.00 7.43
C SER A 103 -39.34 33.00 8.79
N GLU A 104 -38.65 32.68 9.88
CA GLU A 104 -39.19 32.77 11.23
C GLU A 104 -39.50 34.21 11.66
N SER A 105 -38.61 35.15 11.30
CA SER A 105 -38.78 36.57 11.66
C SER A 105 -39.79 37.34 10.79
N ALA A 106 -39.98 36.93 9.53
CA ALA A 106 -40.86 37.59 8.58
C ALA A 106 -42.30 37.06 8.61
N GLY A 107 -42.57 35.92 9.26
CA GLY A 107 -43.90 35.30 9.26
C GLY A 107 -44.37 34.81 7.89
N GLU A 108 -43.50 34.85 6.88
CA GLU A 108 -43.75 34.37 5.52
C GLU A 108 -42.80 33.21 5.20
N ASP A 109 -43.40 32.08 4.82
CA ASP A 109 -42.72 30.88 4.36
C ASP A 109 -42.06 31.15 2.99
N LEU A 110 -40.85 31.72 3.00
CA LEU A 110 -40.06 32.06 1.81
C LEU A 110 -39.62 30.84 0.97
N LYS A 111 -40.02 29.61 1.35
CA LYS A 111 -39.67 28.38 0.62
C LYS A 111 -40.35 28.20 -0.74
N LYS A 112 -41.17 29.15 -1.22
CA LYS A 112 -41.82 29.05 -2.55
C LYS A 112 -41.86 30.36 -3.33
N LYS A 113 -40.87 30.55 -4.22
CA LYS A 113 -41.05 31.01 -5.60
C LYS A 113 -39.86 30.62 -6.45
#